data_AF-A0A654CJU9-F1
#
_entry.id   AF-A0A654CJU9-F1
#
_cell.length_a   1.000
_cell.length_b   1.000
_cell.length_c   1.000
_cell.angle_alpha   90.00
_cell.angle_beta   90.00
_cell.angle_gamma   90.00
#
_symmetry.space_group_name_H-M   'P 1'
#
loop_
_entity.id
_entity.type
_entity.pdbx_description
1 polymer ?
#
loop_
_entity_poly.entity_id
_entity_poly.type
_entity_poly.pdbx_seq_one_letter_code
_entity_poly.pdbx_strand_id
1 'polypeptide(L)' 'MNDRLKPEDEPGVAAAEQGQVTLDGPNGLAIAMTPAAAAETGRRLIEAARLAEQQTPPSNAMDGHSEASDDV' A
#
# COMPACT_ATOMS: atom_id res chain seq x y z
N MET A 1 15.41 -8.31 -9.20
CA MET A 1 14.77 -8.31 -7.85
C MET A 1 13.40 -7.68 -7.99
N ASN A 2 12.35 -8.48 -8.22
CA ASN A 2 10.97 -8.00 -8.18
C ASN A 2 10.37 -8.45 -6.85
N ASP A 3 10.72 -7.76 -5.76
CA ASP A 3 9.99 -7.93 -4.52
C ASP A 3 8.70 -7.13 -4.66
N ARG A 4 7.61 -7.81 -5.02
CA ARG A 4 6.30 -7.18 -5.07
C ARG A 4 5.98 -6.77 -3.63
N LEU A 5 5.94 -5.47 -3.36
CA LEU A 5 5.51 -4.92 -2.08
C LEU A 5 4.22 -5.65 -1.67
N LYS A 6 4.32 -6.49 -0.64
CA LYS A 6 3.15 -7.09 -0.02
C LYS A 6 2.44 -5.98 0.75
N PRO A 7 1.12 -5.81 0.59
CA PRO A 7 0.38 -4.86 1.41
C PRO A 7 0.56 -5.24 2.89
N GLU A 8 0.98 -4.29 3.72
CA GLU A 8 0.97 -4.43 5.18
C GLU A 8 -0.46 -4.16 5.67
N ASP A 9 -0.94 -4.96 6.62
CA ASP A 9 -2.26 -4.85 7.22
C ASP A 9 -2.24 -4.17 8.59
N GLU A 10 -1.06 -4.04 9.20
CA GLU A 10 -0.86 -3.25 10.42
C GLU A 10 -0.79 -1.73 10.10
N PRO A 11 -1.56 -0.89 10.79
CA PRO A 11 -1.51 0.56 10.60
C PRO A 11 -0.21 1.14 11.16
N GLY A 12 0.29 2.20 10.52
CA GLY A 12 1.36 3.03 11.09
C GLY A 12 0.85 3.92 12.23
N VAL A 13 1.79 4.44 13.03
CA VAL A 13 1.52 5.38 14.13
C VAL A 13 1.94 6.78 13.73
N ALA A 14 1.06 7.76 13.91
CA ALA A 14 1.37 9.17 13.70
C ALA A 14 1.55 9.89 15.05
N ALA A 15 2.63 10.65 15.22
CA ALA A 15 2.92 11.43 16.43
C ALA A 15 3.29 12.87 16.08
N ALA A 16 3.08 13.79 17.03
CA ALA A 16 3.45 15.20 16.88
C ALA A 16 4.58 15.55 17.85
N GLU A 17 5.72 15.98 17.32
CA GLU A 17 6.92 16.30 18.10
C GLU A 17 7.62 17.53 17.53
N GLN A 18 7.95 18.51 18.38
CA GLN A 18 8.72 19.71 18.01
C GLN A 18 8.18 20.47 16.77
N GLY A 19 6.86 20.54 16.61
CA GLY A 19 6.20 21.23 15.49
C GLY A 19 6.21 20.45 14.17
N GLN A 20 6.64 19.18 14.20
CA GLN A 20 6.61 18.25 13.09
C GLN A 20 5.65 17.10 13.41
N VAL A 21 5.24 16.37 12.38
CA VAL A 21 4.46 15.15 12.48
C VAL A 21 5.30 14.00 11.95
N THR A 22 5.49 12.95 12.74
CA THR A 22 6.12 11.70 12.29
C THR A 22 5.05 10.68 11.94
N LEU A 23 5.30 9.86 10.93
CA LEU A 23 4.52 8.67 10.61
C LEU A 23 5.46 7.47 10.58
N ASP A 24 5.30 6.58 11.56
CA ASP A 24 6.09 5.37 11.72
C ASP A 24 5.32 4.17 11.16
N GLY A 25 5.87 3.52 10.13
CA GLY A 25 5.36 2.24 9.67
C GLY A 25 5.78 1.08 10.58
N PRO A 26 5.10 -0.09 10.51
CA PRO A 26 5.46 -1.29 11.29
C PRO A 26 6.92 -1.74 11.04
N ASN A 27 7.46 -1.44 9.85
CA ASN A 27 8.86 -1.72 9.49
C ASN A 27 9.84 -0.59 9.89
N GLY A 28 9.41 0.41 10.66
CA GLY A 28 10.26 1.46 11.21
C GLY A 28 10.67 2.57 10.23
N LEU A 29 10.05 2.65 9.04
CA LEU A 29 10.27 3.78 8.13
C LEU A 29 9.48 5.00 8.65
N ALA A 30 10.17 5.88 9.36
CA ALA A 30 9.64 7.15 9.86
C ALA A 30 9.74 8.23 8.78
N ILE A 31 8.63 8.86 8.42
CA ILE A 31 8.62 10.08 7.61
C ILE A 31 8.22 11.26 8.48
N ALA A 32 9.04 12.31 8.51
CA ALA A 32 8.72 13.58 9.15
C ALA A 32 8.04 14.54 8.15
N MET A 33 6.95 15.15 8.57
CA MET A 33 6.12 16.05 7.78
C MET A 33 5.85 17.35 8.55
N THR A 34 5.62 18.45 7.82
CA THR A 34 5.00 19.62 8.43
C THR A 34 3.54 19.30 8.79
N PRO A 35 2.91 20.03 9.73
CA PRO A 35 1.52 19.79 10.10
C PRO A 35 0.56 19.85 8.90
N ALA A 36 0.76 20.82 8.00
CA ALA A 36 -0.06 20.97 6.80
C ALA A 36 0.12 19.80 5.82
N ALA A 37 1.36 19.33 5.63
CA ALA A 37 1.64 18.18 4.78
C ALA A 37 1.02 16.90 5.35
N ALA A 38 1.14 16.66 6.65
CA ALA A 38 0.53 15.50 7.31
C ALA A 38 -1.00 15.50 7.17
N ALA A 39 -1.66 16.65 7.36
CA ALA A 39 -3.10 16.76 7.23
C ALA A 39 -3.60 16.49 5.80
N GLU A 40 -2.90 17.01 4.77
CA GLU A 40 -3.22 16.71 3.37
C GLU A 40 -2.97 15.24 3.04
N THR A 41 -1.84 14.67 3.48
CA THR A 41 -1.50 13.26 3.28
C THR A 41 -2.55 12.35 3.90
N GLY A 42 -2.96 12.60 5.14
CA GLY A 42 -4.00 11.82 5.82
C GLY A 42 -5.33 11.83 5.06
N ARG A 43 -5.76 13.00 4.56
CA ARG A 43 -6.96 13.10 3.72
C ARG A 43 -6.85 12.30 2.43
N ARG A 44 -5.72 12.39 1.74
CA ARG A 44 -5.47 11.61 0.51
C ARG A 44 -5.41 10.12 0.78
N LEU A 45 -4.85 9.70 1.91
CA LEU A 45 -4.75 8.29 2.29
C LEU A 45 -6.12 7.67 2.54
N ILE A 46 -7.01 8.39 3.25
CA ILE A 46 -8.40 7.94 3.47
C ILE A 46 -9.13 7.78 2.14
N GLU A 47 -9.01 8.76 1.23
CA GLU A 47 -9.65 8.68 -0.08
C GLU A 47 -9.06 7.56 -0.95
N ALA A 48 -7.74 7.36 -0.90
CA ALA A 48 -7.07 6.28 -1.61
C ALA A 48 -7.53 4.90 -1.09
N ALA A 49 -7.70 4.73 0.23
CA ALA A 49 -8.24 3.51 0.82
C ALA A 49 -9.64 3.20 0.29
N ARG A 50 -10.53 4.21 0.29
CA ARG A 50 -11.89 4.09 -0.27
C ARG A 50 -11.87 3.65 -1.73
N LEU A 51 -10.97 4.22 -2.54
CA LEU A 51 -10.81 3.86 -3.95
C LEU A 51 -10.28 2.42 -4.11
N ALA A 52 -9.32 2.01 -3.27
CA ALA A 52 -8.74 0.67 -3.31
C ALA A 52 -9.77 -0.41 -2.96
N GLU A 53 -10.68 -0.17 -2.02
CA GLU A 53 -11.79 -1.09 -1.70
C GLU A 53 -12.73 -1.37 -2.89
N GLN A 54 -12.82 -0.43 -3.85
CA GLN A 54 -13.62 -0.59 -5.07
C GLN A 54 -12.85 -1.27 -6.21
N GLN A 55 -11.54 -1.45 -6.06
CA GLN A 55 -10.70 -2.08 -7.06
C GLN A 55 -10.64 -3.59 -6.82
N THR A 56 -11.08 -4.38 -7.79
CA THR A 56 -10.82 -5.82 -7.76
C THR A 56 -9.31 -6.03 -7.87
N PRO A 57 -8.63 -6.67 -6.89
CA PRO A 57 -7.22 -6.99 -7.05
C PRO A 57 -7.07 -7.83 -8.32
N PRO A 58 -6.02 -7.61 -9.13
CA PRO A 58 -5.83 -8.39 -10.34
C PRO A 58 -5.83 -9.86 -9.96
N SER A 59 -6.89 -10.57 -10.34
CA SER A 59 -6.95 -12.02 -10.17
C SER A 59 -5.78 -12.57 -10.95
N ASN A 60 -4.88 -13.28 -10.27
CA ASN A 60 -3.83 -14.07 -10.90
C ASN A 60 -4.46 -15.31 -11.58
N ALA A 61 -5.45 -15.06 -12.43
CA ALA A 61 -6.10 -16.03 -13.29
C ALA A 61 -5.52 -15.79 -14.68
N MET A 62 -4.44 -16.51 -15.00
CA MET A 62 -4.07 -17.07 -16.31
C MET A 62 -2.69 -17.77 -16.23
N ASP A 63 -2.40 -18.50 -15.16
CA ASP A 63 -1.33 -19.52 -15.15
C ASP A 63 -2.00 -20.88 -15.39
N GLY A 64 -2.31 -21.18 -16.65
CA GLY A 64 -3.02 -22.38 -17.03
C GLY A 64 -3.16 -22.55 -18.53
N HIS A 65 -2.12 -22.22 -19.31
CA HIS A 65 -2.03 -22.72 -20.68
C HIS A 65 -1.58 -24.18 -20.61
N SER A 66 -2.56 -25.08 -20.58
CA SER A 66 -2.35 -26.50 -20.79
C SER A 66 -1.89 -26.68 -22.25
N GLU A 67 -0.59 -26.84 -22.47
CA GLU A 67 -0.06 -27.44 -23.69
C GLU A 67 -0.48 -28.91 -23.72
N ALA A 68 -1.71 -29.17 -24.15
CA ALA A 68 -2.09 -30.48 -24.63
C ALA A 68 -1.42 -30.66 -25.98
N SER A 69 -0.34 -31.44 -25.99
CA SER A 69 0.26 -32.00 -27.19
C SER A 69 -0.83 -32.78 -27.94
N ASP A 70 -1.25 -32.26 -29.09
CA ASP A 70 -2.08 -33.01 -30.03
C ASP A 70 -1.15 -33.93 -30.82
N ASP A 71 -1.09 -35.17 -30.36
CA ASP A 71 -0.39 -36.32 -30.92
C ASP A 71 -1.39 -37.05 -31.85
N VAL A 72 -1.32 -36.85 -33.18
CA VAL A 72 -1.74 -37.79 -34.26
C VAL A 72 -1.04 -37.45 -35.58
#